data_AF-A0A3N0API7-F1
#
_entry.id   AF-A0A3N0API7-F1
#
_cell.length_a   1.000
_cell.length_b   1.000
_cell.length_c   1.000
_cell.angle_alpha   90.00
_cell.angle_beta   90.00
_cell.angle_gamma   90.00
#
_symmetry.space_group_name_H-M   'P 1'
#
loop_
_entity.id
_entity.type
_entity.pdbx_description
1 polymer ?
#
loop_
_entity_poly.entity_id
_entity_poly.type
_entity_poly.pdbx_seq_one_letter_code
_entity_poly.pdbx_strand_id
1 'polypeptide(L)'
;MMNHGISVDGYHSLDDFGWRLVNREETPPKLRQTKVTVPYANGALDYTGVYGEAFYDEKQITYTFARDFKNIADMMEGVREFVAWLSGIYNADIRDSMFEEFHNHGSCSGTSWEHAHSGVTAKVKADFDLYPFMVADDESTATLEVGTNYVINEGRPVRITAEPLRDWAKITMGSESVTVRTKQVTSLCLESGMVEIEVDGGGAVITWFEERM
;
A
#
# COMPACT_ATOMS: atom_id res chain seq x y z
N MET A 1 25.37 -8.15 1.62
CA MET A 1 24.95 -7.83 0.23
C MET A 1 23.44 -7.95 0.27
N MET A 2 22.69 -6.86 0.07
CA MET A 2 21.22 -6.92 0.09
C MET A 2 20.76 -7.81 -1.07
N ASN A 3 19.99 -8.84 -0.77
CA ASN A 3 19.36 -9.71 -1.75
C ASN A 3 18.20 -8.93 -2.37
N HIS A 4 18.45 -8.25 -3.49
CA HIS A 4 17.42 -7.46 -4.17
C HIS A 4 16.37 -8.38 -4.81
N GLY A 5 15.16 -8.34 -4.27
CA GLY A 5 14.01 -9.16 -4.67
C GLY A 5 12.69 -8.64 -4.08
N ILE A 6 11.61 -9.39 -4.34
CA ILE A 6 10.31 -9.16 -3.71
C ILE A 6 9.90 -10.39 -2.90
N SER A 7 9.23 -10.19 -1.77
CA SER A 7 8.63 -11.25 -0.97
C SER A 7 7.12 -11.16 -0.99
N VAL A 8 6.45 -12.28 -1.27
CA VAL A 8 4.99 -12.41 -1.31
C VAL A 8 4.59 -13.78 -0.80
N ASP A 9 3.58 -13.86 0.08
CA ASP A 9 3.04 -15.10 0.64
C ASP A 9 4.09 -16.07 1.23
N GLY A 10 5.14 -15.51 1.83
CA GLY A 10 6.23 -16.26 2.45
C GLY A 10 7.32 -16.76 1.50
N TYR A 11 7.22 -16.45 0.20
CA TYR A 11 8.27 -16.74 -0.78
C TYR A 11 9.01 -15.47 -1.19
N HIS A 12 10.32 -15.58 -1.44
CA HIS A 12 11.18 -14.52 -1.93
C HIS A 12 11.72 -14.84 -3.33
N SER A 13 11.68 -13.85 -4.23
CA SER A 13 12.03 -14.04 -5.64
C SER A 13 13.43 -14.59 -5.85
N LEU A 14 14.40 -14.15 -5.03
CA LEU A 14 15.79 -14.58 -5.16
C LEU A 14 16.07 -15.86 -4.36
N ASP A 15 15.60 -15.95 -3.11
CA ASP A 15 16.00 -17.06 -2.24
C ASP A 15 15.28 -18.37 -2.60
N ASP A 16 14.01 -18.29 -2.99
CA ASP A 16 13.23 -19.49 -3.33
C ASP A 16 13.29 -19.83 -4.82
N PHE A 17 13.34 -18.81 -5.69
CA PHE A 17 13.29 -19.02 -7.14
C PHE A 17 14.60 -18.67 -7.86
N GLY A 18 15.60 -18.08 -7.20
CA GLY A 18 16.87 -17.69 -7.83
C GLY A 18 16.79 -16.48 -8.78
N TRP A 19 15.69 -15.72 -8.76
CA TRP A 19 15.48 -14.57 -9.63
C TRP A 19 15.84 -13.26 -8.93
N ARG A 20 16.91 -12.61 -9.40
CA ARG A 20 17.34 -11.30 -8.86
C ARG A 20 16.50 -10.18 -9.46
N LEU A 21 16.06 -9.24 -8.64
CA LEU A 21 15.49 -7.99 -9.12
C LEU A 21 16.61 -7.15 -9.76
N VAL A 22 16.42 -6.72 -11.01
CA VAL A 22 17.40 -5.93 -11.76
C VAL A 22 16.91 -4.55 -12.17
N ASN A 23 15.60 -4.32 -12.20
CA ASN A 23 15.02 -3.02 -12.47
C ASN A 23 13.65 -2.88 -11.81
N ARG A 24 13.33 -1.67 -11.35
CA ARG A 24 12.06 -1.28 -10.76
C ARG A 24 11.65 0.05 -11.37
N GLU A 25 10.49 0.07 -12.02
CA GLU A 25 9.88 1.26 -12.57
C GLU A 25 8.54 1.50 -11.87
N GLU A 26 8.34 2.70 -11.35
CA GLU A 26 7.12 3.06 -10.63
C GLU A 26 6.51 4.32 -11.24
N THR A 27 5.20 4.31 -11.40
CA THR A 27 4.42 5.50 -11.68
C THR A 27 3.81 6.03 -10.39
N PRO A 28 3.89 7.34 -10.09
CA PRO A 28 3.24 7.88 -8.91
C PRO A 28 1.71 7.72 -9.01
N PRO A 29 1.01 7.54 -7.87
CA PRO A 29 -0.44 7.45 -7.84
C PRO A 29 -1.08 8.71 -8.43
N LYS A 30 -2.11 8.53 -9.27
CA LYS A 30 -2.77 9.65 -9.94
C LYS A 30 -3.95 10.14 -9.10
N LEU A 31 -4.03 11.45 -8.86
CA LEU A 31 -5.23 12.04 -8.27
C LEU A 31 -6.45 11.77 -9.16
N ARG A 32 -7.48 11.14 -8.59
CA ARG A 32 -8.75 10.88 -9.27
C ARG A 32 -9.53 12.17 -9.39
N GLN A 33 -9.60 12.72 -10.60
CA GLN A 33 -10.28 13.99 -10.86
C GLN A 33 -11.72 13.80 -11.33
N THR A 34 -12.65 14.57 -10.76
CA THR A 34 -14.05 14.64 -11.22
C THR A 34 -14.32 16.04 -11.74
N LYS A 35 -14.29 16.22 -13.06
CA LYS A 35 -14.50 17.51 -13.71
C LYS A 35 -15.73 17.47 -14.61
N VAL A 36 -16.55 18.52 -14.55
CA VAL A 36 -17.77 18.66 -15.38
C VAL A 36 -17.62 19.88 -16.28
N THR A 37 -17.80 19.68 -17.57
CA THR A 37 -17.87 20.78 -18.54
C THR A 37 -19.32 21.22 -18.71
N VAL A 38 -19.57 22.51 -18.55
CA VAL A 38 -20.89 23.12 -18.80
C VAL A 38 -20.88 23.76 -20.19
N PRO A 39 -21.84 23.46 -21.09
CA PRO A 39 -21.90 24.10 -22.39
C PRO A 39 -21.91 25.63 -22.29
N TYR A 40 -21.17 26.28 -23.19
CA TYR A 40 -21.02 27.74 -23.25
C TYR A 40 -20.37 28.40 -22.02
N ALA A 41 -19.77 27.61 -21.11
CA ALA A 41 -18.94 28.11 -20.02
C ALA A 41 -17.45 27.99 -20.35
N ASN A 42 -16.64 28.92 -19.85
CA ASN A 42 -15.19 28.80 -19.90
C ASN A 42 -14.72 27.85 -18.80
N GLY A 43 -13.91 26.85 -19.17
CA GLY A 43 -13.31 25.90 -18.23
C GLY A 43 -14.24 24.76 -17.80
N ALA A 44 -13.77 23.99 -16.82
CA ALA A 44 -14.52 22.90 -16.20
C ALA A 44 -14.71 23.18 -14.71
N LEU A 45 -15.87 22.78 -14.17
CA LEU A 45 -16.11 22.77 -12.74
C LEU A 45 -15.39 21.56 -12.14
N ASP A 46 -14.56 21.78 -11.13
CA ASP A 46 -13.80 20.73 -10.44
C ASP A 46 -14.54 20.28 -9.17
N TYR A 47 -15.02 19.04 -9.17
CA TYR A 47 -15.69 18.38 -8.05
C TYR A 47 -14.81 17.35 -7.35
N THR A 48 -13.51 17.30 -7.66
CA THR A 48 -12.57 16.31 -7.12
C THR A 48 -12.56 16.26 -5.59
N GLY A 49 -12.72 17.41 -4.92
CA GLY A 49 -12.73 17.52 -3.45
C GLY A 49 -14.11 17.72 -2.83
N VAL A 50 -15.21 17.44 -3.54
CA VAL A 50 -16.57 17.72 -3.01
C VAL A 50 -16.87 16.95 -1.72
N TYR A 51 -16.18 15.83 -1.50
CA TYR A 51 -16.29 15.00 -0.29
C TYR A 51 -15.18 15.28 0.75
N GLY A 52 -14.45 16.40 0.61
CA GLY A 52 -13.43 16.81 1.59
C GLY A 52 -12.07 16.11 1.45
N GLU A 53 -12.03 14.91 0.88
CA GLU A 53 -10.79 14.13 0.71
C GLU A 53 -10.39 13.96 -0.76
N ALA A 54 -9.08 13.85 -0.99
CA ALA A 54 -8.50 13.56 -2.29
C ALA A 54 -8.36 12.04 -2.49
N PHE A 55 -9.04 11.49 -3.49
CA PHE A 55 -8.93 10.08 -3.87
C PHE A 55 -7.89 9.89 -4.96
N TYR A 56 -7.19 8.76 -4.94
CA TYR A 56 -6.16 8.43 -5.91
C TYR A 56 -6.53 7.13 -6.63
N ASP A 57 -6.17 7.06 -7.90
CA ASP A 57 -6.22 5.81 -8.65
C ASP A 57 -5.05 4.92 -8.24
N GLU A 58 -5.17 3.62 -8.55
CA GLU A 58 -4.12 2.63 -8.36
C GLU A 58 -2.80 3.10 -9.00
N LYS A 59 -1.68 2.75 -8.36
CA LYS A 59 -0.35 2.98 -8.93
C LYS A 59 0.14 1.71 -9.61
N GLN A 60 1.00 1.89 -10.61
CA GLN A 60 1.66 0.77 -11.27
C GLN A 60 3.13 0.69 -10.89
N ILE A 61 3.57 -0.53 -10.57
CA ILE A 61 4.98 -0.87 -10.46
C ILE A 61 5.29 -2.00 -11.42
N THR A 62 6.35 -1.81 -12.18
CA THR A 62 6.95 -2.82 -13.04
C THR A 62 8.26 -3.29 -12.41
N TYR A 63 8.35 -4.59 -12.14
CA TYR A 63 9.57 -5.26 -11.72
C TYR A 63 10.17 -6.04 -12.88
N THR A 64 11.48 -5.91 -13.09
CA THR A 64 12.24 -6.78 -14.01
C THR A 64 13.20 -7.64 -13.21
N PHE A 65 13.11 -8.95 -13.40
CA PHE A 65 13.97 -9.95 -12.78
C PHE A 65 14.87 -10.60 -13.82
N ALA A 66 16.03 -11.10 -13.40
CA ALA A 66 16.93 -11.86 -14.24
C ALA A 66 17.46 -13.11 -13.55
N ARG A 67 17.70 -14.17 -14.32
CA ARG A 67 18.34 -15.41 -13.85
C ARG A 67 19.16 -16.05 -14.96
N ASP A 68 20.32 -16.58 -14.57
CA ASP A 68 21.22 -17.34 -15.44
C ASP A 68 21.00 -18.85 -15.21
N PHE A 69 20.90 -19.62 -16.30
CA PHE A 69 20.61 -21.06 -16.31
C PHE A 69 21.75 -21.86 -16.94
N LYS A 70 21.71 -23.19 -16.79
CA LYS A 70 22.72 -24.08 -17.38
C LYS A 70 22.46 -24.36 -18.85
N ASN A 71 21.19 -24.46 -19.23
CA ASN A 71 20.74 -24.78 -20.58
C ASN A 71 19.32 -24.23 -20.83
N ILE A 72 18.87 -24.29 -22.09
CA ILE A 72 17.57 -23.76 -22.52
C ILE A 72 16.40 -24.49 -21.84
N ALA A 73 16.47 -25.81 -21.62
CA ALA A 73 15.39 -26.55 -21.00
C ALA A 73 15.17 -26.10 -19.54
N ASP A 74 16.25 -26.01 -18.76
CA ASP A 74 16.23 -25.49 -17.38
C ASP A 74 15.68 -24.05 -17.34
N MET A 75 16.06 -23.22 -18.30
CA MET A 75 15.58 -21.84 -18.43
C MET A 75 14.07 -21.79 -18.65
N MET A 76 13.55 -22.60 -19.57
CA MET A 76 12.12 -22.63 -19.88
C MET A 76 11.29 -23.12 -18.70
N GLU A 77 11.79 -24.09 -17.94
CA GLU A 77 11.14 -24.57 -16.71
C GLU A 77 11.15 -23.49 -15.62
N GLY A 78 12.30 -22.88 -15.36
CA GLY A 78 12.43 -21.83 -14.34
C GLY A 78 11.63 -20.56 -14.67
N VAL A 79 11.54 -20.18 -15.95
CA VAL A 79 10.65 -19.09 -16.40
C VAL A 79 9.18 -19.46 -16.14
N ARG A 80 8.76 -20.68 -16.48
CA ARG A 80 7.38 -21.12 -16.30
C ARG A 80 6.98 -21.11 -14.82
N GLU A 81 7.83 -21.66 -13.95
CA GLU A 81 7.62 -21.67 -12.50
C GLU A 81 7.49 -20.26 -11.94
N PHE A 82 8.43 -19.39 -12.29
CA PHE A 82 8.46 -18.03 -11.76
C PHE A 82 7.31 -17.16 -12.28
N VAL A 83 6.96 -17.27 -13.56
CA VAL A 83 5.80 -16.59 -14.13
C VAL A 83 4.50 -17.10 -13.49
N ALA A 84 4.38 -18.40 -13.21
CA ALA A 84 3.22 -18.95 -12.53
C ALA A 84 3.08 -18.42 -11.10
N TRP A 85 4.18 -18.29 -10.35
CA TRP A 85 4.17 -17.64 -9.04
C TRP A 85 3.75 -16.17 -9.13
N LEU A 86 4.40 -15.39 -10.01
CA LEU A 86 4.09 -13.97 -10.20
C LEU A 86 2.63 -13.73 -10.58
N SER A 87 2.14 -14.45 -11.59
CA SER A 87 0.75 -14.34 -12.05
C SER A 87 -0.27 -14.85 -11.03
N GLY A 88 0.16 -15.61 -10.02
CA GLY A 88 -0.68 -16.06 -8.91
C GLY A 88 -0.85 -15.01 -7.82
N ILE A 89 -0.05 -13.95 -7.82
CA ILE A 89 -0.11 -12.87 -6.83
C ILE A 89 -1.39 -12.05 -7.07
N TYR A 90 -2.35 -12.18 -6.15
CA TYR A 90 -3.63 -11.51 -6.22
C TYR A 90 -4.02 -10.98 -4.84
N ASN A 91 -4.25 -9.67 -4.75
CA ASN A 91 -4.66 -8.96 -3.54
C ASN A 91 -3.79 -9.34 -2.31
N ALA A 92 -2.48 -9.16 -2.46
CA ALA A 92 -1.47 -9.58 -1.49
C ALA A 92 -0.48 -8.46 -1.16
N ASP A 93 0.18 -8.62 -0.01
CA ASP A 93 1.27 -7.74 0.42
C ASP A 93 2.56 -8.10 -0.31
N ILE A 94 3.13 -7.11 -0.98
CA ILE A 94 4.34 -7.22 -1.79
C ILE A 94 5.44 -6.42 -1.10
N ARG A 95 6.34 -7.15 -0.43
CA ARG A 95 7.50 -6.59 0.27
C ARG A 95 8.66 -6.48 -0.68
N ASP A 96 9.00 -5.25 -1.03
CA ASP A 96 10.13 -4.92 -1.88
C ASP A 96 11.36 -4.76 -0.98
N SER A 97 12.40 -5.56 -1.20
CA SER A 97 13.65 -5.50 -0.42
C SER A 97 14.32 -4.12 -0.36
N MET A 98 13.92 -3.16 -1.21
CA MET A 98 14.36 -1.77 -1.13
C MET A 98 13.71 -0.97 0.00
N PHE A 99 12.59 -1.45 0.58
CA PHE A 99 11.83 -0.81 1.64
C PHE A 99 11.59 -1.80 2.79
N GLU A 100 12.26 -1.60 3.93
CA GLU A 100 12.24 -2.58 5.03
C GLU A 100 11.02 -2.47 5.95
N GLU A 101 10.41 -1.28 6.05
CA GLU A 101 9.34 -0.99 7.03
C GLU A 101 7.96 -0.81 6.37
N PHE A 102 7.88 -0.97 5.05
CA PHE A 102 6.69 -0.68 4.25
C PHE A 102 6.53 -1.70 3.13
N HIS A 103 5.28 -2.07 2.84
CA HIS A 103 4.93 -2.92 1.71
C HIS A 103 3.96 -2.24 0.75
N ASN A 104 3.94 -2.72 -0.49
CA ASN A 104 2.86 -2.40 -1.42
C ASN A 104 1.75 -3.45 -1.26
N HIS A 105 0.51 -3.11 -1.60
CA HIS A 105 -0.60 -4.07 -1.60
C HIS A 105 -1.27 -4.08 -2.96
N GLY A 106 -1.50 -5.26 -3.56
CA GLY A 106 -2.21 -5.35 -4.83
C GLY A 106 -2.02 -6.68 -5.56
N SER A 107 -2.06 -6.65 -6.89
CA SER A 107 -2.05 -7.85 -7.73
C SER A 107 -1.08 -7.72 -8.90
N CYS A 108 -0.57 -8.85 -9.38
CA CYS A 108 0.12 -8.89 -10.66
C CYS A 108 -0.91 -8.76 -11.80
N SER A 109 -0.73 -7.76 -12.65
CA SER A 109 -1.63 -7.46 -13.78
C SER A 109 -1.08 -7.94 -15.12
N GLY A 110 0.21 -8.23 -15.21
CA GLY A 110 0.81 -8.78 -16.42
C GLY A 110 2.21 -9.33 -16.21
N THR A 111 2.58 -10.32 -17.02
CA THR A 111 3.96 -10.81 -17.10
C THR A 111 4.40 -10.95 -18.54
N SER A 112 5.66 -10.65 -18.80
CA SER A 112 6.33 -10.93 -20.08
C SER A 112 7.76 -11.38 -19.83
N TRP A 113 8.39 -12.03 -20.79
CA TRP A 113 9.77 -12.49 -20.62
C TRP A 113 10.53 -12.51 -21.94
N GLU A 114 11.83 -12.37 -21.83
CA GLU A 114 12.79 -12.49 -22.93
C GLU A 114 14.01 -13.30 -22.49
N HIS A 115 14.82 -13.74 -23.44
CA HIS A 115 16.11 -14.36 -23.14
C HIS A 115 17.17 -13.87 -24.11
N ALA A 116 18.42 -13.85 -23.66
CA ALA A 116 19.55 -13.46 -24.49
C ALA A 116 19.75 -14.47 -25.65
N HIS A 117 20.28 -14.01 -26.78
CA HIS A 117 20.57 -14.85 -27.95
C HIS A 117 21.57 -15.99 -27.64
N SER A 118 22.39 -15.84 -26.59
CA SER A 118 23.25 -16.90 -26.04
C SER A 118 22.49 -18.05 -25.36
N GLY A 119 21.19 -17.89 -25.08
CA GLY A 119 20.24 -18.95 -24.80
C GLY A 119 20.06 -19.37 -23.34
N VAL A 120 20.74 -18.74 -22.37
CA VAL A 120 20.68 -19.21 -20.96
C VAL A 120 20.45 -18.11 -19.91
N THR A 121 20.41 -16.85 -20.30
CA THR A 121 19.98 -15.76 -19.40
C THR A 121 18.57 -15.36 -19.77
N ALA A 122 17.64 -15.47 -18.81
CA ALA A 122 16.27 -15.02 -18.97
C ALA A 122 16.03 -13.75 -18.17
N LYS A 123 15.12 -12.93 -18.68
CA LYS A 123 14.54 -11.80 -17.96
C LYS A 123 13.02 -11.93 -17.94
N VAL A 124 12.43 -11.71 -16.78
CA VAL A 124 10.98 -11.71 -16.60
C VAL A 124 10.58 -10.33 -16.11
N LYS A 125 9.64 -9.69 -16.81
CA LYS A 125 9.02 -8.44 -16.44
C LYS A 125 7.63 -8.75 -15.87
N ALA A 126 7.30 -8.17 -14.73
CA ALA A 126 6.00 -8.28 -14.08
C ALA A 126 5.45 -6.89 -13.76
N ASP A 127 4.24 -6.63 -14.21
CA ASP A 127 3.49 -5.41 -13.95
C ASP A 127 2.50 -5.67 -12.82
N PHE A 128 2.37 -4.72 -11.89
CA PHE A 128 1.49 -4.79 -10.73
C PHE A 128 0.59 -3.57 -10.67
N ASP A 129 -0.70 -3.81 -10.44
CA ASP A 129 -1.67 -2.78 -10.08
C ASP A 129 -1.81 -2.78 -8.56
N LEU A 130 -1.49 -1.65 -7.94
CA LEU A 130 -1.28 -1.55 -6.51
C LEU A 130 -2.13 -0.44 -5.90
N TYR A 131 -2.48 -0.64 -4.62
CA TYR A 131 -2.97 0.43 -3.75
C TYR A 131 -2.04 1.65 -3.88
N PRO A 132 -2.58 2.87 -4.02
CA PRO A 132 -1.80 4.08 -4.32
C PRO A 132 -0.66 4.38 -3.33
N PHE A 133 -0.71 3.86 -2.11
CA PHE A 133 0.27 4.14 -1.07
C PHE A 133 0.93 2.86 -0.57
N MET A 134 2.15 2.99 -0.08
CA MET A 134 2.77 1.93 0.71
C MET A 134 2.20 1.97 2.12
N VAL A 135 2.00 0.79 2.71
CA VAL A 135 1.45 0.60 4.05
C VAL A 135 2.58 0.15 4.96
N ALA A 136 2.69 0.73 6.15
CA ALA A 136 3.66 0.31 7.15
C ALA A 136 3.45 -1.15 7.55
N ASP A 137 4.53 -1.88 7.81
CA ASP A 137 4.45 -3.26 8.31
C ASP A 137 3.99 -3.31 9.77
N ASP A 138 4.34 -2.30 10.56
CA ASP A 138 3.99 -2.20 11.98
C ASP A 138 2.76 -1.30 12.20
N GLU A 139 1.87 -1.73 13.09
CA GLU A 139 0.70 -0.96 13.52
C GLU A 139 1.12 0.12 14.52
N SER A 140 0.78 1.37 14.25
CA SER A 140 0.91 2.48 15.18
C SER A 140 -0.20 2.44 16.22
N THR A 141 0.10 2.84 17.46
CA THR A 141 -0.86 2.83 18.57
C THR A 141 -0.73 4.05 19.46
N ALA A 142 -1.86 4.54 19.98
CA ALA A 142 -1.91 5.56 21.00
C ALA A 142 -2.98 5.23 22.04
N THR A 143 -2.64 5.41 23.32
CA THR A 143 -3.60 5.36 24.43
C THR A 143 -4.12 6.77 24.69
N LEU A 144 -5.43 6.93 24.65
CA LEU A 144 -6.13 8.19 24.86
C LEU A 144 -6.79 8.20 26.24
N GLU A 145 -6.50 9.23 27.02
CA GLU A 145 -7.16 9.49 28.29
C GLU A 145 -8.38 10.40 28.11
N VAL A 146 -9.28 10.43 29.10
CA VAL A 146 -10.41 11.38 29.08
C VAL A 146 -9.87 12.81 29.10
N GLY A 147 -10.37 13.65 28.18
CA GLY A 147 -9.91 15.01 27.90
C GLY A 147 -9.13 15.12 26.59
N THR A 148 -8.24 16.10 26.53
CA THR A 148 -7.48 16.45 25.32
C THR A 148 -6.19 15.63 25.19
N ASN A 149 -5.99 15.02 24.03
CA ASN A 149 -4.82 14.21 23.67
C ASN A 149 -4.19 14.74 22.38
N TYR A 150 -2.89 14.48 22.18
CA TYR A 150 -2.17 14.82 20.96
C TYR A 150 -1.51 13.57 20.39
N VAL A 151 -1.84 13.24 19.14
CA VAL A 151 -1.30 12.08 18.42
C VAL A 151 -0.67 12.55 17.12
N ILE A 152 0.47 11.96 16.75
CA ILE A 152 1.16 12.29 15.50
C ILE A 152 0.95 11.14 14.52
N ASN A 153 0.47 11.47 13.33
CA ASN A 153 0.48 10.62 12.15
C ASN A 153 1.59 11.13 11.21
N GLU A 154 2.62 10.32 10.96
CA GLU A 154 3.75 10.72 10.13
C GLU A 154 3.52 10.53 8.62
N GLY A 155 2.43 9.86 8.27
CA GLY A 155 2.02 9.53 6.92
C GLY A 155 0.84 10.38 6.46
N ARG A 156 0.04 9.79 5.58
CA ARG A 156 -1.16 10.39 5.02
C ARG A 156 -2.36 10.27 5.98
N PRO A 157 -3.42 11.09 5.79
CA PRO A 157 -4.66 10.91 6.52
C PRO A 157 -5.18 9.48 6.41
N VAL A 158 -5.49 8.86 7.55
CA VAL A 158 -5.86 7.43 7.63
C VAL A 158 -7.00 7.21 8.62
N ARG A 159 -7.83 6.21 8.37
CA ARG A 159 -8.88 5.81 9.32
C ARG A 159 -8.29 5.03 10.49
N ILE A 160 -8.77 5.35 11.69
CA ILE A 160 -8.33 4.64 12.89
C ILE A 160 -9.27 3.49 13.26
N THR A 161 -8.70 2.45 13.86
CA THR A 161 -9.42 1.50 14.70
C THR A 161 -9.39 2.00 16.13
N ALA A 162 -10.51 1.91 16.85
CA ALA A 162 -10.59 2.33 18.24
C ALA A 162 -11.24 1.26 19.12
N GLU A 163 -10.71 1.10 20.33
CA GLU A 163 -11.20 0.19 21.36
C GLU A 163 -11.34 0.95 22.69
N PRO A 164 -12.54 0.99 23.32
CA PRO A 164 -12.70 1.67 24.60
C PRO A 164 -12.00 0.87 25.71
N LEU A 165 -11.35 1.57 26.65
CA LEU A 165 -10.73 0.97 27.83
C LEU A 165 -11.75 0.60 28.93
N ARG A 166 -13.01 1.01 28.75
CA ARG A 166 -14.15 0.78 29.65
C ARG A 166 -15.42 0.51 28.82
N ASP A 167 -16.60 0.74 29.40
CA ASP A 167 -17.90 0.48 28.75
C ASP A 167 -18.10 1.22 27.41
N TRP A 168 -17.58 2.44 27.30
CA TRP A 168 -17.61 3.25 26.09
C TRP A 168 -16.60 4.40 26.14
N ALA A 169 -16.24 4.90 24.96
CA ALA A 169 -15.47 6.13 24.77
C ALA A 169 -16.09 6.92 23.62
N LYS A 170 -16.23 8.24 23.78
CA LYS A 170 -16.56 9.13 22.67
C LYS A 170 -15.28 9.85 22.25
N ILE A 171 -14.88 9.66 21.01
CA ILE A 171 -13.67 10.24 20.43
C ILE A 171 -14.09 11.31 19.44
N THR A 172 -13.47 12.48 19.51
CA THR A 172 -13.75 13.63 18.64
C THR A 172 -12.45 14.11 17.99
N MET A 173 -12.46 14.25 16.66
CA MET A 173 -11.36 14.76 15.85
C MET A 173 -11.91 15.84 14.92
N GLY A 174 -11.45 17.08 15.07
CA GLY A 174 -12.03 18.21 14.33
C GLY A 174 -13.53 18.35 14.60
N SER A 175 -14.34 18.29 13.54
CA SER A 175 -15.82 18.36 13.63
C SER A 175 -16.51 17.00 13.73
N GLU A 176 -15.76 15.90 13.61
CA GLU A 176 -16.32 14.55 13.63
C GLU A 176 -16.21 13.91 15.01
N SER A 177 -17.20 13.09 15.36
CA SER A 177 -17.14 12.31 16.59
C SER A 177 -17.76 10.93 16.41
N VAL A 178 -17.21 9.94 17.11
CA VAL A 178 -17.71 8.57 17.13
C VAL A 178 -17.78 8.09 18.58
N THR A 179 -18.82 7.33 18.92
CA THR A 179 -18.88 6.62 20.20
C THR A 179 -18.58 5.15 19.97
N VAL A 180 -17.53 4.65 20.60
CA VAL A 180 -17.12 3.25 20.54
C VAL A 180 -17.50 2.52 21.81
N ARG A 181 -17.98 1.28 21.65
CA ARG A 181 -18.36 0.35 22.74
C ARG A 181 -17.61 -0.98 22.67
N THR A 182 -16.95 -1.22 21.55
CA THR A 182 -16.11 -2.39 21.24
C THR A 182 -15.10 -1.96 20.19
N LYS A 183 -14.05 -2.78 19.99
CA LYS A 183 -13.05 -2.57 18.95
C LYS A 183 -13.72 -2.49 17.58
N GLN A 184 -13.53 -1.39 16.88
CA GLN A 184 -14.09 -1.19 15.53
C GLN A 184 -13.25 -0.21 14.72
N VAL A 185 -13.24 -0.38 13.40
CA VAL A 185 -12.80 0.66 12.47
C VAL A 185 -13.80 1.80 12.53
N THR A 186 -13.32 3.02 12.71
CA THR A 186 -14.18 4.21 12.86
C THR A 186 -14.31 4.98 11.55
N SER A 187 -15.22 5.95 11.52
CA SER A 187 -15.26 6.94 10.45
C SER A 187 -14.21 8.05 10.61
N LEU A 188 -13.57 8.15 11.78
CA LEU A 188 -12.64 9.23 12.08
C LEU A 188 -11.36 9.07 11.27
N CYS A 189 -10.94 10.18 10.67
CA CYS A 189 -9.69 10.30 9.94
C CYS A 189 -8.65 10.98 10.83
N LEU A 190 -7.53 10.30 11.06
CA LEU A 190 -6.37 10.88 11.72
C LEU A 190 -5.55 11.61 10.65
N GLU A 191 -5.69 12.93 10.60
CA GLU A 191 -4.97 13.78 9.65
C GLU A 191 -3.44 13.65 9.76
N SER A 192 -2.73 14.00 8.69
CA SER A 192 -1.27 14.03 8.70
C SER A 192 -0.73 15.10 9.66
N GLY A 193 0.30 14.74 10.44
CA GLY A 193 0.92 15.60 11.44
C GLY A 193 0.34 15.42 12.84
N MET A 194 0.49 16.45 13.68
CA MET A 194 -0.01 16.44 15.05
C MET A 194 -1.51 16.77 15.07
N VAL A 195 -2.31 15.84 15.58
CA VAL A 195 -3.76 15.92 15.67
C VAL A 195 -4.18 16.01 17.13
N GLU A 196 -5.03 16.99 17.43
CA GLU A 196 -5.72 17.11 18.72
C GLU A 196 -6.97 16.22 18.73
N ILE A 197 -7.11 15.41 19.78
CA ILE A 197 -8.20 14.44 19.93
C ILE A 197 -8.85 14.65 21.30
N GLU A 198 -10.15 14.90 21.31
CA GLU A 198 -10.92 15.05 22.54
C GLU A 198 -11.68 13.75 22.86
N VAL A 199 -11.56 13.27 24.09
CA VAL A 199 -12.17 12.02 24.55
C VAL A 199 -13.08 12.23 25.76
N ASP A 200 -14.29 11.69 25.71
CA ASP A 200 -15.29 11.73 26.79
C ASP A 200 -15.82 10.33 27.18
N GLY A 201 -16.35 10.21 28.38
CA GLY A 201 -16.84 8.98 29.00
C GLY A 201 -15.71 8.14 29.62
N GLY A 202 -14.98 7.43 28.77
CA GLY A 202 -13.83 6.60 29.14
C GLY A 202 -12.68 6.75 28.13
N GLY A 203 -11.46 6.41 28.56
CA GLY A 203 -10.31 6.38 27.66
C GLY A 203 -10.44 5.30 26.58
N ALA A 204 -9.57 5.35 25.57
CA ALA A 204 -9.57 4.42 24.44
C ALA A 204 -8.14 4.12 23.97
N VAL A 205 -7.94 2.99 23.33
CA VAL A 205 -6.75 2.75 22.50
C VAL A 205 -7.16 2.95 21.05
N ILE A 206 -6.36 3.70 20.31
CA ILE A 206 -6.49 3.82 18.87
C ILE A 206 -5.29 3.15 18.19
N THR A 207 -5.55 2.56 17.02
CA THR A 207 -4.52 1.97 16.18
C THR A 207 -4.72 2.34 14.71
N TRP A 208 -3.62 2.45 13.96
CA TRP A 208 -3.61 2.75 12.53
C TRP A 208 -2.34 2.20 11.88
N PHE A 209 -2.38 2.00 10.57
CA PHE A 209 -1.17 1.78 9.77
C PHE A 209 -0.79 3.08 9.08
N GLU A 210 0.49 3.43 9.15
CA GLU A 210 1.03 4.59 8.45
C GLU A 210 1.03 4.35 6.94
N GLU A 211 0.55 5.33 6.16
CA GLU A 211 0.54 5.26 4.69
C GLU A 211 1.48 6.31 4.09
N ARG A 212 2.36 5.90 3.18
CA ARG A 212 3.35 6.79 2.52
C ARG A 212 3.30 6.69 1.00
N MET A 213 3.67 7.79 0.33
CA MET A 213 3.86 7.82 -1.14
C MET A 213 5.19 7.20 -1.54
#